data_AF-A0AAW0X4B9-F1
#
_entry.id   AF-A0AAW0X4B9-F1
#
_cell.length_a   1.000
_cell.length_b   1.000
_cell.length_c   1.000
_cell.angle_alpha   90.00
_cell.angle_beta   90.00
_cell.angle_gamma   90.00
#
_symmetry.space_group_name_H-M   'P 1'
#
loop_
_entity.id
_entity.type
_entity.pdbx_description
1 polymer ?
#
loop_
_entity_poly.entity_id
_entity_poly.type
_entity_poly.pdbx_seq_one_letter_code
_entity_poly.pdbx_strand_id
1 'polypeptide(L)'
;PQVDVLETSLIENESEMRSALSAGTWIQQPIHTNPRIQSHHDDSGHSSGGEGGGGPGSGEGPGSGGGPGSGGGGSQPVVHDGKHSLLQFALQHFRLSKEQGIVQSDGTLQTNKTKKKKGNKDHVAEWTWKEQVEMVKFSQSPLSASLLPLEPELSQMAVESFVAVMRYMGDYPMAPQHTEVHCVYTILMNCHKHHVLRDEVYCQIMKQTTNNKSSIPDSCQRGWRLFSIVAAYFTCSENLKPYLFKYLETAAYDKRRAYHGTAMVCLQNLRKTFNYGGRKNVPSIEEITAITAGRNSKRQIYRLPGGTERVINTKSTSVVQDIIEEMCNMIGVRNPHEQEEYSLYCIVEGDTFTMPLAREEYILDVTTELLKNQQVFYLIFCRSVWYYPLRSDNPLYYEVVFNQIAPDYLEGLLLVTPGEQLQQEVIVSYKHTQALYYCVLHVTNTS
;
A
#
# COMPACT_ATOMS: atom_id res chain seq x y z
N PRO A 1 -17.51 15.77 46.80
CA PRO A 1 -17.88 16.55 45.59
C PRO A 1 -17.08 16.21 44.31
N GLN A 2 -15.82 15.74 44.39
CA GLN A 2 -15.06 15.22 43.22
C GLN A 2 -15.04 13.70 43.11
N VAL A 3 -15.49 12.98 44.14
CA VAL A 3 -15.61 11.51 44.15
C VAL A 3 -16.89 11.08 43.41
N ASP A 4 -17.99 11.81 43.58
CA ASP A 4 -19.28 11.52 42.94
C ASP A 4 -19.22 11.65 41.40
N VAL A 5 -18.38 12.55 40.86
CA VAL A 5 -18.23 12.74 39.41
C VAL A 5 -17.49 11.57 38.75
N LEU A 6 -16.55 10.95 39.47
CA LEU A 6 -15.80 9.77 39.00
C LEU A 6 -16.65 8.50 39.08
N GLU A 7 -17.41 8.31 40.17
CA GLU A 7 -18.37 7.20 40.29
C GLU A 7 -19.45 7.25 39.20
N THR A 8 -19.98 8.44 38.90
CA THR A 8 -20.98 8.58 37.83
C THR A 8 -20.38 8.25 36.45
N SER A 9 -19.13 8.65 36.19
CA SER A 9 -18.41 8.31 34.94
C SER A 9 -18.05 6.84 34.81
N LEU A 10 -17.78 6.16 35.93
CA LEU A 10 -17.48 4.72 35.98
C LEU A 10 -18.75 3.88 35.77
N ILE A 11 -19.89 4.31 36.30
CA ILE A 11 -21.19 3.64 36.10
C ILE A 11 -21.69 3.82 34.66
N GLU A 12 -21.49 4.99 34.05
CA GLU A 12 -21.76 5.21 32.62
C GLU A 12 -20.88 4.30 31.76
N ASN A 13 -19.57 4.20 32.06
CA ASN A 13 -18.63 3.29 31.41
C ASN A 13 -18.94 1.81 31.66
N GLU A 14 -19.51 1.43 32.80
CA GLU A 14 -19.94 0.05 33.08
C GLU A 14 -21.16 -0.33 32.22
N SER A 15 -22.08 0.61 31.99
CA SER A 15 -23.22 0.39 31.09
C SER A 15 -22.77 0.31 29.62
N GLU A 16 -21.80 1.13 29.21
CA GLU A 16 -21.18 1.07 27.89
C GLU A 16 -20.33 -0.20 27.72
N MET A 17 -19.60 -0.63 28.76
CA MET A 17 -18.90 -1.92 28.78
C MET A 17 -19.89 -3.08 28.70
N ARG A 18 -21.00 -3.08 29.46
CA ARG A 18 -22.03 -4.13 29.38
C ARG A 18 -22.71 -4.17 28.02
N SER A 19 -22.92 -3.01 27.40
CA SER A 19 -23.44 -2.91 26.03
C SER A 19 -22.41 -3.46 25.01
N ALA A 20 -21.13 -3.12 25.18
CA ALA A 20 -20.02 -3.66 24.37
C ALA A 20 -19.79 -5.17 24.59
N LEU A 21 -20.02 -5.67 25.81
CA LEU A 21 -19.94 -7.09 26.20
C LEU A 21 -21.13 -7.89 25.65
N SER A 22 -22.32 -7.28 25.54
CA SER A 22 -23.47 -7.92 24.90
C SER A 22 -23.31 -8.08 23.37
N ALA A 23 -22.44 -7.27 22.76
CA ALA A 23 -22.21 -7.24 21.31
C ALA A 23 -20.96 -8.02 20.85
N GLY A 24 -20.19 -8.62 21.75
CA GLY A 24 -18.92 -9.25 21.39
C GLY A 24 -18.53 -10.37 22.36
N THR A 25 -19.01 -11.58 22.10
CA THR A 25 -18.36 -12.80 22.56
C THR A 25 -16.94 -12.82 21.98
N TRP A 26 -15.92 -12.64 22.80
CA TRP A 26 -14.53 -12.55 22.34
C TRP A 26 -13.76 -13.85 22.58
N ILE A 27 -13.10 -14.28 21.50
CA ILE A 27 -11.98 -15.24 21.37
C ILE A 27 -12.17 -16.61 22.05
N GLN A 28 -12.96 -17.48 21.42
CA GLN A 28 -12.64 -18.91 21.42
C GLN A 28 -11.99 -19.30 20.09
N GLN A 29 -10.67 -19.55 20.13
CA GLN A 29 -10.02 -20.45 19.18
C GLN A 29 -9.32 -21.55 20.01
N PRO A 30 -9.61 -22.84 19.76
CA PRO A 30 -8.93 -23.93 20.45
C PRO A 30 -7.48 -24.02 19.98
N ILE A 31 -6.56 -24.12 20.94
CA ILE A 31 -5.14 -24.41 20.70
C ILE A 31 -5.04 -25.83 20.13
N HIS A 32 -5.00 -25.97 18.80
CA HIS A 32 -4.63 -27.23 18.17
C HIS A 32 -3.11 -27.29 18.00
N THR A 33 -2.50 -28.24 18.70
CA THR A 33 -1.09 -28.60 18.58
C THR A 33 -0.79 -29.25 17.23
N ASN A 34 0.35 -28.84 16.66
CA ASN A 34 0.91 -29.19 15.36
C ASN A 34 1.14 -30.71 15.13
N PRO A 35 0.74 -31.32 13.98
CA PRO A 35 1.25 -32.62 13.57
C PRO A 35 2.45 -32.50 12.62
N ARG A 36 3.62 -32.90 13.15
CA ARG A 36 4.80 -33.52 12.50
C ARG A 36 5.00 -33.32 10.99
N ILE A 37 6.06 -32.58 10.66
CA ILE A 37 6.77 -32.69 9.38
C ILE A 37 7.70 -33.91 9.45
N GLN A 38 7.43 -34.95 8.65
CA GLN A 38 8.39 -36.01 8.34
C GLN A 38 9.31 -35.53 7.20
N SER A 39 10.59 -35.38 7.47
CA SER A 39 11.62 -35.19 6.46
C SER A 39 12.17 -36.56 6.02
N HIS A 40 11.87 -36.95 4.78
CA HIS A 40 12.69 -37.89 4.02
C HIS A 40 13.75 -37.07 3.27
N HIS A 41 15.04 -37.35 3.48
CA HIS A 41 16.02 -37.21 2.41
C HIS A 41 17.23 -38.11 2.65
N ASP A 42 17.57 -38.80 1.57
CA ASP A 42 18.56 -39.86 1.43
C ASP A 42 20.01 -39.42 1.57
N ASP A 43 20.80 -40.41 2.00
CA ASP A 43 22.25 -40.52 1.93
C ASP A 43 22.81 -40.35 0.51
N SER A 44 23.91 -39.59 0.39
CA SER A 44 25.09 -40.00 -0.39
C SER A 44 26.25 -39.05 -0.12
N GLY A 45 27.33 -39.59 0.47
CA GLY A 45 28.56 -38.84 0.75
C GLY A 45 29.52 -38.77 -0.44
N HIS A 46 30.57 -37.96 -0.31
CA HIS A 46 31.92 -38.25 -0.80
C HIS A 46 32.95 -37.25 -0.24
N SER A 47 34.18 -37.75 -0.17
CA SER A 47 35.30 -37.33 0.69
C SER A 47 36.26 -36.32 0.06
N SER A 48 37.21 -35.87 0.92
CA SER A 48 38.58 -35.39 0.63
C SER A 48 38.70 -34.01 -0.03
N GLY A 49 39.65 -33.14 0.30
CA GLY A 49 40.90 -33.19 1.07
C GLY A 49 41.84 -32.14 0.46
N GLY A 50 42.63 -31.41 1.25
CA GLY A 50 43.63 -30.47 0.71
C GLY A 50 44.18 -29.47 1.74
N GLU A 51 45.36 -29.77 2.28
CA GLU A 51 46.18 -28.91 3.15
C GLU A 51 47.12 -27.97 2.35
N GLY A 52 47.61 -26.94 3.06
CA GLY A 52 48.87 -26.21 2.79
C GLY A 52 48.68 -24.80 2.22
N GLY A 53 49.28 -23.70 2.70
CA GLY A 53 50.32 -23.46 3.70
C GLY A 53 51.06 -22.15 3.32
N GLY A 54 51.42 -21.30 4.29
CA GLY A 54 52.47 -20.26 4.17
C GLY A 54 52.06 -18.78 4.01
N GLY A 55 52.33 -17.95 5.04
CA GLY A 55 52.33 -16.46 4.96
C GLY A 55 53.71 -15.89 4.56
N PRO A 56 54.17 -14.70 5.02
CA PRO A 56 53.47 -13.51 5.55
C PRO A 56 54.01 -12.16 4.96
N GLY A 57 53.49 -11.01 5.41
CA GLY A 57 54.10 -9.66 5.25
C GLY A 57 53.05 -8.54 5.32
N SER A 58 52.83 -7.89 6.48
CA SER A 58 53.55 -6.73 7.07
C SER A 58 53.14 -5.36 6.51
N GLY A 59 52.65 -4.47 7.38
CA GLY A 59 52.72 -3.01 7.15
C GLY A 59 51.53 -2.14 7.63
N GLU A 60 51.50 -1.85 8.93
CA GLU A 60 51.27 -0.54 9.61
C GLU A 60 50.04 0.38 9.30
N GLY A 61 49.40 0.86 10.39
CA GLY A 61 48.18 1.72 10.46
C GLY A 61 48.42 3.24 10.31
N PRO A 62 47.76 4.18 11.05
CA PRO A 62 46.66 4.08 12.04
C PRO A 62 45.51 5.14 11.88
N GLY A 63 44.49 5.07 12.78
CA GLY A 63 43.54 6.15 13.13
C GLY A 63 42.28 6.25 12.26
N SER A 64 41.05 6.51 12.71
CA SER A 64 40.55 7.22 13.89
C SER A 64 39.06 6.87 14.10
N GLY A 65 38.56 6.96 15.32
CA GLY A 65 37.18 6.63 15.68
C GLY A 65 36.10 7.62 15.22
N GLY A 66 34.86 7.12 15.17
CA GLY A 66 33.62 7.89 15.02
C GLY A 66 32.42 6.94 14.96
N GLY A 67 31.56 6.97 15.98
CA GLY A 67 30.40 6.07 16.13
C GLY A 67 29.31 6.27 15.06
N PRO A 68 28.40 5.30 14.88
CA PRO A 68 27.36 5.40 13.85
C PRO A 68 26.23 6.33 14.33
N GLY A 69 26.14 7.49 13.70
CA GLY A 69 24.97 8.36 13.74
C GLY A 69 23.86 7.82 12.83
N SER A 70 22.66 7.76 13.41
CA SER A 70 21.33 7.55 12.83
C SER A 70 21.18 7.80 11.33
N GLY A 71 20.87 6.74 10.58
CA GLY A 71 20.53 6.80 9.16
C GLY A 71 19.13 7.40 8.93
N GLY A 72 19.09 8.71 8.64
CA GLY A 72 17.97 9.31 7.93
C GLY A 72 18.07 8.98 6.44
N GLY A 73 17.04 8.33 5.89
CA GLY A 73 16.94 8.01 4.47
C GLY A 73 16.86 9.27 3.60
N GLY A 74 18.03 9.81 3.23
CA GLY A 74 18.15 10.87 2.24
C GLY A 74 17.91 10.31 0.84
N SER A 75 16.78 10.68 0.23
CA SER A 75 16.46 10.42 -1.17
C SER A 75 17.54 11.01 -2.08
N GLN A 76 18.29 10.15 -2.76
CA GLN A 76 19.25 10.54 -3.81
C GLN A 76 18.52 11.33 -4.90
N PRO A 77 19.11 12.43 -5.43
CA PRO A 77 18.52 13.16 -6.54
C PRO A 77 18.47 12.26 -7.78
N VAL A 78 17.28 12.06 -8.35
CA VAL A 78 17.12 11.30 -9.60
C VAL A 78 17.83 12.06 -10.72
N VAL A 79 18.98 11.54 -11.15
CA VAL A 79 19.73 12.07 -12.29
C VAL A 79 18.90 11.84 -13.55
N HIS A 80 18.62 12.92 -14.28
CA HIS A 80 17.96 12.84 -15.59
C HIS A 80 18.98 12.41 -16.65
N ASP A 81 19.38 11.15 -16.61
CA ASP A 81 20.35 10.51 -17.52
C ASP A 81 19.83 10.30 -18.95
N GLY A 82 18.57 10.70 -19.23
CA GLY A 82 17.92 10.55 -20.53
C GLY A 82 17.49 9.11 -20.85
N LYS A 83 17.80 8.15 -19.96
CA LYS A 83 17.41 6.75 -20.12
C LYS A 83 16.01 6.52 -19.55
N HIS A 84 15.31 5.54 -20.12
CA HIS A 84 13.96 5.15 -19.73
C HIS A 84 12.91 6.27 -19.84
N SER A 85 13.05 7.14 -20.85
CA SER A 85 12.01 8.14 -21.13
C SER A 85 10.79 7.51 -21.81
N LEU A 86 9.59 8.06 -21.60
CA LEU A 86 8.38 7.61 -22.30
C LEU A 86 8.57 7.68 -23.83
N LEU A 87 9.30 8.68 -24.34
CA LEU A 87 9.64 8.78 -25.76
C LEU A 87 10.47 7.59 -26.24
N GLN A 88 11.47 7.17 -25.47
CA GLN A 88 12.26 5.99 -25.80
C GLN A 88 11.40 4.73 -25.85
N PHE A 89 10.52 4.53 -24.86
CA PHE A 89 9.58 3.41 -24.87
C PHE A 89 8.66 3.44 -26.09
N ALA A 90 8.09 4.62 -26.39
CA ALA A 90 7.18 4.79 -27.51
C ALA A 90 7.84 4.45 -28.85
N LEU A 91 9.06 4.92 -29.09
CA LEU A 91 9.81 4.62 -30.31
C LEU A 91 10.03 3.10 -30.50
N GLN A 92 10.17 2.35 -29.42
CA GLN A 92 10.41 0.89 -29.45
C GLN A 92 9.12 0.06 -29.51
N HIS A 93 8.05 0.52 -28.83
CA HIS A 93 6.89 -0.32 -28.55
C HIS A 93 5.57 0.19 -29.13
N PHE A 94 5.45 1.48 -29.50
CA PHE A 94 4.18 1.99 -30.04
C PHE A 94 3.96 1.49 -31.48
N ARG A 95 2.69 1.21 -31.80
CA ARG A 95 2.20 0.76 -33.10
C ARG A 95 2.75 1.61 -34.24
N LEU A 96 2.57 2.94 -34.15
CA LEU A 96 3.00 3.89 -35.19
C LEU A 96 4.51 3.83 -35.47
N SER A 97 5.33 3.54 -34.46
CA SER A 97 6.78 3.43 -34.65
C SER A 97 7.18 2.14 -35.37
N LYS A 98 6.46 1.03 -35.12
CA LYS A 98 6.67 -0.26 -35.80
C LYS A 98 6.19 -0.23 -37.25
N GLU A 99 5.00 0.32 -37.50
CA GLU A 99 4.42 0.43 -38.85
C GLU A 99 5.31 1.25 -39.80
N GLN A 100 6.16 2.12 -39.26
CA GLN A 100 7.08 2.96 -40.02
C GLN A 100 8.53 2.46 -40.04
N GLY A 101 8.84 1.34 -39.38
CA GLY A 101 10.19 0.75 -39.39
C GLY A 101 11.27 1.60 -38.72
N ILE A 102 10.93 2.44 -37.74
CA ILE A 102 11.86 3.37 -37.06
C ILE A 102 12.93 2.60 -36.26
N VAL A 103 12.60 1.39 -35.82
CA VAL A 103 13.46 0.51 -35.03
C VAL A 103 13.76 -0.75 -35.85
N GLN A 104 15.04 -1.03 -36.05
CA GLN A 104 15.49 -2.26 -36.72
C GLN A 104 15.19 -3.49 -35.83
N SER A 105 15.22 -4.69 -36.41
CA SER A 105 14.96 -5.95 -35.69
C SER A 105 15.89 -6.21 -34.49
N ASP A 106 17.00 -5.47 -34.39
CA ASP A 106 17.99 -5.53 -33.31
C ASP A 106 17.79 -4.48 -32.20
N GLY A 107 16.75 -3.65 -32.28
CA GLY A 107 16.44 -2.62 -31.29
C GLY A 107 17.21 -1.30 -31.47
N THR A 108 18.06 -1.15 -32.50
CA THR A 108 18.69 0.13 -32.82
C THR A 108 17.74 1.08 -33.55
N LEU A 109 17.73 2.36 -33.16
CA LEU A 109 17.06 3.41 -33.91
C LEU A 109 17.80 3.65 -35.22
N GLN A 110 17.08 3.78 -36.34
CA GLN A 110 17.70 4.28 -37.55
C GLN A 110 18.21 5.71 -37.32
N THR A 111 19.52 5.87 -37.23
CA THR A 111 20.15 7.19 -37.36
C THR A 111 20.26 7.48 -38.85
N ASN A 112 19.53 8.48 -39.35
CA ASN A 112 19.70 8.97 -40.71
C ASN A 112 21.08 9.65 -40.84
N LYS A 113 22.12 8.83 -41.01
CA LYS A 113 23.41 9.21 -41.55
C LYS A 113 23.89 8.12 -42.49
N THR A 114 23.45 8.15 -43.75
CA THR A 114 24.39 8.23 -44.88
C THR A 114 23.73 8.32 -46.26
N LYS A 115 24.31 9.22 -47.06
CA LYS A 115 24.45 9.20 -48.53
C LYS A 115 23.17 9.23 -49.39
N LYS A 116 22.83 10.48 -49.71
CA LYS A 116 22.26 10.96 -50.98
C LYS A 116 22.61 10.04 -52.16
N LYS A 117 21.74 9.09 -52.49
CA LYS A 117 21.73 8.41 -53.79
C LYS A 117 20.47 8.87 -54.53
N LYS A 118 20.72 9.55 -55.64
CA LYS A 118 19.74 10.21 -56.50
C LYS A 118 18.96 9.12 -57.24
N GLY A 119 17.66 8.96 -56.95
CA GLY A 119 16.82 8.02 -57.70
C GLY A 119 15.41 7.87 -57.14
N ASN A 120 14.47 8.47 -57.87
CA ASN A 120 13.01 8.29 -57.90
C ASN A 120 12.16 8.69 -56.67
N LYS A 121 11.21 9.59 -56.95
CA LYS A 121 10.17 10.09 -56.06
C LYS A 121 9.09 9.02 -55.90
N ASP A 122 8.97 8.47 -54.70
CA ASP A 122 7.69 8.15 -54.10
C ASP A 122 7.82 8.34 -52.57
N HIS A 123 6.77 8.90 -51.98
CA HIS A 123 6.71 9.50 -50.66
C HIS A 123 7.10 8.56 -49.48
N VAL A 124 8.40 8.47 -49.15
CA VAL A 124 8.79 8.15 -47.77
C VAL A 124 8.89 9.48 -47.03
N ALA A 125 7.79 9.92 -46.43
CA ALA A 125 7.78 11.10 -45.59
C ALA A 125 8.70 10.84 -44.38
N GLU A 126 9.88 11.45 -44.41
CA GLU A 126 10.84 11.45 -43.32
C GLU A 126 10.17 12.06 -42.08
N TRP A 127 9.90 11.23 -41.06
CA TRP A 127 9.23 11.68 -39.85
C TRP A 127 10.07 12.74 -39.14
N THR A 128 9.44 13.88 -38.88
CA THR A 128 10.08 14.98 -38.18
C THR A 128 10.22 14.64 -36.70
N TRP A 129 11.31 15.11 -36.05
CA TRP A 129 11.46 15.03 -34.59
C TRP A 129 10.22 15.55 -33.83
N LYS A 130 9.49 16.47 -34.45
CA LYS A 130 8.22 17.00 -33.94
C LYS A 130 7.17 15.89 -33.84
N GLU A 131 6.93 15.12 -34.90
CA GLU A 131 5.94 14.02 -34.91
C GLU A 131 6.27 12.93 -33.89
N GLN A 132 7.55 12.59 -33.73
CA GLN A 132 7.99 11.62 -32.73
C GLN A 132 7.64 12.04 -31.31
N VAL A 133 7.87 13.31 -30.99
CA VAL A 133 7.61 13.86 -29.65
C VAL A 133 6.11 14.03 -29.40
N GLU A 134 5.30 14.32 -30.42
CA GLU A 134 3.84 14.44 -30.26
C GLU A 134 3.15 13.11 -29.93
N MET A 135 3.75 11.95 -30.24
CA MET A 135 3.22 10.64 -29.86
C MET A 135 3.05 10.47 -28.34
N VAL A 136 3.92 11.10 -27.56
CA VAL A 136 3.97 10.93 -26.09
C VAL A 136 3.43 12.11 -25.31
N LYS A 137 2.94 13.16 -25.98
CA LYS A 137 2.32 14.33 -25.36
C LYS A 137 0.80 14.27 -25.40
N PHE A 138 0.17 15.09 -24.57
CA PHE A 138 -1.28 15.27 -24.54
C PHE A 138 -1.88 15.45 -25.94
N SER A 139 -2.98 14.72 -26.18
CA SER A 139 -3.82 14.85 -27.38
C SER A 139 -5.20 15.37 -26.99
N GLN A 140 -5.70 16.35 -27.74
CA GLN A 140 -7.06 16.86 -27.60
C GLN A 140 -8.11 16.00 -28.31
N SER A 141 -7.69 15.22 -29.31
CA SER A 141 -8.57 14.31 -30.05
C SER A 141 -8.47 12.88 -29.49
N PRO A 142 -9.58 12.11 -29.53
CA PRO A 142 -9.54 10.68 -29.20
C PRO A 142 -8.60 9.93 -30.14
N LEU A 143 -8.00 8.85 -29.62
CA LEU A 143 -7.20 7.93 -30.43
C LEU A 143 -8.10 7.14 -31.39
N SER A 144 -7.62 6.90 -32.60
CA SER A 144 -8.27 6.02 -33.58
C SER A 144 -7.90 4.55 -33.42
N ALA A 145 -6.78 4.25 -32.77
CA ALA A 145 -6.27 2.91 -32.49
C ALA A 145 -5.44 2.91 -31.19
N SER A 146 -5.16 1.73 -30.64
CA SER A 146 -4.28 1.57 -29.48
C SER A 146 -2.88 2.13 -29.71
N LEU A 147 -2.25 2.65 -28.65
CA LEU A 147 -0.85 3.09 -28.68
C LEU A 147 0.08 1.90 -28.91
N LEU A 148 -0.16 0.78 -28.22
CA LEU A 148 0.56 -0.48 -28.37
C LEU A 148 -0.01 -1.32 -29.52
N PRO A 149 0.80 -2.19 -30.15
CA PRO A 149 0.33 -3.14 -31.16
C PRO A 149 -0.50 -4.24 -30.50
N LEU A 150 -1.82 -4.04 -30.46
CA LEU A 150 -2.80 -4.97 -29.89
C LEU A 150 -3.67 -5.56 -31.00
N GLU A 151 -4.21 -6.76 -30.75
CA GLU A 151 -5.24 -7.38 -31.58
C GLU A 151 -6.46 -6.46 -31.75
N PRO A 152 -7.21 -6.54 -32.86
CA PRO A 152 -8.29 -5.60 -33.18
C PRO A 152 -9.31 -5.39 -32.05
N GLU A 153 -9.76 -6.47 -31.39
CA GLU A 153 -10.73 -6.39 -30.29
C GLU A 153 -10.16 -5.65 -29.07
N LEU A 154 -8.91 -5.95 -28.71
CA LEU A 154 -8.22 -5.28 -27.61
C LEU A 154 -7.90 -3.83 -27.95
N SER A 155 -7.61 -3.53 -29.22
CA SER A 155 -7.41 -2.17 -29.71
C SER A 155 -8.68 -1.35 -29.59
N GLN A 156 -9.86 -1.94 -29.83
CA GLN A 156 -11.13 -1.25 -29.63
C GLN A 156 -11.36 -0.93 -28.14
N MET A 157 -11.10 -1.88 -27.25
CA MET A 157 -11.18 -1.65 -25.80
C MET A 157 -10.16 -0.62 -25.31
N ALA A 158 -8.96 -0.56 -25.91
CA ALA A 158 -7.96 0.45 -25.63
C ALA A 158 -8.44 1.85 -26.03
N VAL A 159 -9.08 1.99 -27.19
CA VAL A 159 -9.67 3.27 -27.64
C VAL A 159 -10.80 3.70 -26.71
N GLU A 160 -11.64 2.76 -26.27
CA GLU A 160 -12.68 3.03 -25.27
C GLU A 160 -12.09 3.51 -23.94
N SER A 161 -11.04 2.85 -23.44
CA SER A 161 -10.30 3.27 -22.25
C SER A 161 -9.70 4.67 -22.42
N PHE A 162 -9.18 5.02 -23.60
CA PHE A 162 -8.67 6.36 -23.86
C PHE A 162 -9.78 7.42 -23.81
N VAL A 163 -10.95 7.13 -24.38
CA VAL A 163 -12.11 8.01 -24.28
C VAL A 163 -12.57 8.15 -22.83
N ALA A 164 -12.53 7.08 -22.03
CA ALA A 164 -12.81 7.14 -20.60
C ALA A 164 -11.79 8.02 -19.85
N VAL A 165 -10.50 7.94 -20.17
CA VAL A 165 -9.46 8.84 -19.64
C VAL A 165 -9.80 10.29 -19.98
N MET A 166 -10.10 10.60 -21.25
CA MET A 166 -10.44 11.96 -21.68
C MET A 166 -11.71 12.50 -21.01
N ARG A 167 -12.76 11.68 -20.87
CA ARG A 167 -14.00 12.04 -20.16
C ARG A 167 -13.73 12.31 -18.68
N TYR A 168 -12.95 11.46 -18.03
CA TYR A 168 -12.52 11.68 -16.64
C TYR A 168 -11.65 12.94 -16.51
N MET A 169 -10.92 13.35 -17.53
CA MET A 169 -10.15 14.60 -17.53
C MET A 169 -11.00 15.81 -17.93
N GLY A 170 -12.17 15.60 -18.52
CA GLY A 170 -13.09 16.65 -18.99
C GLY A 170 -12.80 17.12 -20.41
N ASP A 171 -11.83 16.47 -21.07
CA ASP A 171 -11.39 16.78 -22.43
C ASP A 171 -12.28 16.16 -23.50
N TYR A 172 -13.28 15.37 -23.11
CA TYR A 172 -14.26 14.76 -24.00
C TYR A 172 -15.66 14.75 -23.38
N PRO A 173 -16.73 14.97 -24.16
CA PRO A 173 -18.10 14.98 -23.64
C PRO A 173 -18.49 13.70 -22.90
N MET A 174 -19.07 13.89 -21.71
CA MET A 174 -19.67 12.83 -20.90
C MET A 174 -21.12 12.58 -21.38
N ALA A 175 -21.54 11.31 -21.46
CA ALA A 175 -22.95 11.01 -21.70
C ALA A 175 -23.79 11.44 -20.48
N PRO A 176 -25.07 11.85 -20.64
CA PRO A 176 -25.88 12.42 -19.55
C PRO A 176 -25.98 11.56 -18.29
N GLN A 177 -25.96 10.24 -18.44
CA GLN A 177 -26.07 9.26 -17.36
C GLN A 177 -24.71 8.78 -16.82
N HIS A 178 -23.60 9.20 -17.42
CA HIS A 178 -22.26 8.80 -17.01
C HIS A 178 -21.62 9.85 -16.11
N THR A 179 -20.83 9.38 -15.16
CA THR A 179 -20.01 10.21 -14.27
C THR A 179 -18.55 9.76 -14.35
N GLU A 180 -17.67 10.43 -13.62
CA GLU A 180 -16.27 10.03 -13.44
C GLU A 180 -16.15 8.59 -12.93
N VAL A 181 -17.09 8.15 -12.11
CA VAL A 181 -17.16 6.76 -11.60
C VAL A 181 -17.27 5.77 -12.75
N HIS A 182 -18.13 6.06 -13.73
CA HIS A 182 -18.28 5.20 -14.90
C HIS A 182 -16.96 5.09 -15.68
N CYS A 183 -16.25 6.20 -15.86
CA CYS A 183 -14.96 6.21 -16.54
C CYS A 183 -13.92 5.34 -15.82
N VAL A 184 -13.84 5.45 -14.49
CA VAL A 184 -12.94 4.64 -13.66
C VAL A 184 -13.30 3.16 -13.79
N TYR A 185 -14.58 2.80 -13.66
CA TYR A 185 -15.00 1.40 -13.78
C TYR A 185 -14.74 0.81 -15.18
N THR A 186 -14.98 1.56 -16.26
CA THR A 186 -14.61 1.11 -17.61
C THR A 186 -13.13 0.73 -17.69
N ILE A 187 -12.24 1.60 -17.19
CA ILE A 187 -10.80 1.38 -17.21
C ILE A 187 -10.41 0.17 -16.34
N LEU A 188 -10.90 0.11 -15.10
CA LEU A 188 -10.54 -0.96 -14.16
C LEU A 188 -11.05 -2.33 -14.66
N MET A 189 -12.27 -2.41 -15.18
CA MET A 189 -12.83 -3.65 -15.72
C MET A 189 -12.07 -4.15 -16.94
N ASN A 190 -11.71 -3.25 -17.86
CA ASN A 190 -10.91 -3.59 -19.04
C ASN A 190 -9.54 -4.16 -18.64
N CYS A 191 -8.84 -3.49 -17.71
CA CYS A 191 -7.53 -3.92 -17.21
C CYS A 191 -7.56 -5.20 -16.35
N HIS A 192 -8.67 -5.44 -15.65
CA HIS A 192 -8.88 -6.68 -14.90
C HIS A 192 -9.09 -7.85 -15.85
N LYS A 193 -9.95 -7.68 -16.87
CA LYS A 193 -10.26 -8.72 -17.85
C LYS A 193 -9.09 -9.05 -18.78
N HIS A 194 -8.30 -8.04 -19.18
CA HIS A 194 -7.20 -8.20 -20.13
C HIS A 194 -5.93 -7.53 -19.63
N HIS A 195 -4.97 -8.33 -19.14
CA HIS A 195 -3.74 -7.82 -18.52
C HIS A 195 -2.89 -6.96 -19.47
N VAL A 196 -2.92 -7.23 -20.78
CA VAL A 196 -2.21 -6.46 -21.81
C VAL A 196 -2.70 -5.01 -21.92
N LEU A 197 -3.92 -4.70 -21.47
CA LEU A 197 -4.46 -3.34 -21.46
C LEU A 197 -3.88 -2.49 -20.31
N ARG A 198 -3.20 -3.09 -19.32
CA ARG A 198 -2.60 -2.35 -18.21
C ARG A 198 -1.48 -1.42 -18.70
N ASP A 199 -0.56 -1.94 -19.51
CA ASP A 199 0.52 -1.15 -20.10
C ASP A 199 -0.03 -0.07 -21.03
N GLU A 200 -1.02 -0.42 -21.84
CA GLU A 200 -1.71 0.54 -22.72
C GLU A 200 -2.31 1.70 -21.93
N VAL A 201 -3.08 1.43 -20.88
CA VAL A 201 -3.69 2.47 -20.03
C VAL A 201 -2.63 3.32 -19.33
N TYR A 202 -1.54 2.72 -18.84
CA TYR A 202 -0.43 3.49 -18.29
C TYR A 202 0.17 4.43 -19.34
N CYS A 203 0.46 3.95 -20.55
CA CYS A 203 0.95 4.78 -21.65
C CYS A 203 -0.03 5.91 -22.02
N GLN A 204 -1.33 5.63 -22.05
CA GLN A 204 -2.38 6.61 -22.33
C GLN A 204 -2.44 7.72 -21.27
N ILE A 205 -2.40 7.37 -19.98
CA ILE A 205 -2.42 8.35 -18.88
C ILE A 205 -1.11 9.16 -18.85
N MET A 206 0.05 8.50 -19.05
CA MET A 206 1.33 9.20 -19.15
C MET A 206 1.34 10.18 -20.34
N LYS A 207 0.78 9.78 -21.48
CA LYS A 207 0.59 10.66 -22.65
C LYS A 207 -0.26 11.87 -22.28
N GLN A 208 -1.44 11.67 -21.70
CA GLN A 208 -2.36 12.76 -21.36
C GLN A 208 -1.86 13.69 -20.24
N THR A 209 -0.94 13.24 -19.39
CA THR A 209 -0.30 14.07 -18.35
C THR A 209 1.00 14.74 -18.82
N THR A 210 1.59 14.29 -19.93
CA THR A 210 2.81 14.87 -20.49
C THR A 210 2.51 16.13 -21.29
N ASN A 211 3.00 17.27 -20.81
CA ASN A 211 2.84 18.58 -21.47
C ASN A 211 1.37 18.87 -21.83
N ASN A 212 0.47 18.60 -20.88
CA ASN A 212 -0.95 18.82 -21.05
C ASN A 212 -1.25 20.31 -21.27
N LYS A 213 -1.85 20.62 -22.43
CA LYS A 213 -2.23 21.97 -22.87
C LYS A 213 -3.75 22.11 -23.02
N SER A 214 -4.52 21.29 -22.30
CA SER A 214 -5.97 21.39 -22.33
C SER A 214 -6.45 22.77 -21.94
N SER A 215 -7.51 23.24 -22.62
CA SER A 215 -8.25 24.44 -22.22
C SER A 215 -9.19 24.18 -21.03
N ILE A 216 -9.40 22.92 -20.65
CA ILE A 216 -10.26 22.53 -19.55
C ILE A 216 -9.50 22.68 -18.23
N PRO A 217 -10.04 23.46 -17.26
CA PRO A 217 -9.43 23.60 -15.94
C PRO A 217 -9.20 22.23 -15.28
N ASP A 218 -8.07 22.09 -14.60
CA ASP A 218 -7.69 20.89 -13.85
C ASP A 218 -7.61 19.58 -14.66
N SER A 219 -7.71 19.59 -16.00
CA SER A 219 -7.59 18.38 -16.84
C SER A 219 -6.37 17.53 -16.46
N CYS A 220 -5.18 18.14 -16.41
CA CYS A 220 -3.95 17.46 -16.03
C CYS A 220 -3.99 16.91 -14.59
N GLN A 221 -4.51 17.69 -13.64
CA GLN A 221 -4.66 17.28 -12.24
C GLN A 221 -5.62 16.08 -12.09
N ARG A 222 -6.71 16.04 -12.88
CA ARG A 222 -7.62 14.90 -12.95
C ARG A 222 -6.91 13.69 -13.56
N GLY A 223 -6.11 13.87 -14.62
CA GLY A 223 -5.26 12.81 -15.16
C GLY A 223 -4.35 12.15 -14.10
N TRP A 224 -3.70 12.96 -13.25
CA TRP A 224 -2.90 12.45 -12.13
C TRP A 224 -3.73 11.75 -11.04
N ARG A 225 -4.95 12.22 -10.75
CA ARG A 225 -5.88 11.54 -9.82
C ARG A 225 -6.30 10.18 -10.37
N LEU A 226 -6.61 10.08 -11.66
CA LEU A 226 -6.90 8.80 -12.32
C LEU A 226 -5.69 7.86 -12.27
N PHE A 227 -4.49 8.39 -12.52
CA PHE A 227 -3.24 7.64 -12.38
C PHE A 227 -3.12 7.03 -10.98
N SER A 228 -3.40 7.81 -9.92
CA SER A 228 -3.31 7.29 -8.55
C SER A 228 -4.26 6.13 -8.27
N ILE A 229 -5.43 6.11 -8.92
CA ILE A 229 -6.36 4.98 -8.86
C ILE A 229 -5.73 3.79 -9.58
N VAL A 230 -5.38 3.91 -10.87
CA VAL A 230 -4.81 2.80 -11.65
C VAL A 230 -3.57 2.18 -10.99
N ALA A 231 -2.70 3.02 -10.42
CA ALA A 231 -1.49 2.61 -9.70
C ALA A 231 -1.76 1.80 -8.41
N ALA A 232 -2.97 1.87 -7.84
CA ALA A 232 -3.36 1.08 -6.66
C ALA A 232 -3.92 -0.31 -7.00
N TYR A 233 -4.23 -0.59 -8.28
CA TYR A 233 -4.89 -1.83 -8.70
C TYR A 233 -4.04 -2.72 -9.58
N PHE A 234 -3.14 -2.15 -10.38
CA PHE A 234 -2.45 -2.93 -11.40
C PHE A 234 -0.94 -2.67 -11.39
N THR A 235 -0.17 -3.75 -11.43
CA THR A 235 1.21 -3.69 -11.89
C THR A 235 1.26 -3.47 -13.41
N CYS A 236 2.42 -3.04 -13.91
CA CYS A 236 2.73 -3.04 -15.34
C CYS A 236 3.66 -4.22 -15.68
N SER A 237 3.89 -4.45 -16.98
CA SER A 237 4.87 -5.45 -17.42
C SER A 237 6.30 -5.04 -17.05
N GLU A 238 7.21 -6.02 -16.99
CA GLU A 238 8.64 -5.76 -16.78
C GLU A 238 9.26 -4.88 -17.88
N ASN A 239 8.68 -4.86 -19.08
CA ASN A 239 9.13 -3.98 -20.18
C ASN A 239 8.81 -2.51 -19.90
N LEU A 240 7.60 -2.21 -19.40
CA LEU A 240 7.18 -0.83 -19.12
C LEU A 240 7.70 -0.33 -17.77
N LYS A 241 7.89 -1.22 -16.80
CA LYS A 241 8.27 -0.93 -15.42
C LYS A 241 9.38 0.11 -15.24
N PRO A 242 10.58 0.00 -15.86
CA PRO A 242 11.63 1.00 -15.66
C PRO A 242 11.24 2.39 -16.17
N TYR A 243 10.46 2.46 -17.26
CA TYR A 243 9.97 3.71 -17.84
C TYR A 243 8.85 4.34 -17.00
N LEU A 244 7.93 3.52 -16.49
CA LEU A 244 6.85 3.96 -15.62
C LEU A 244 7.38 4.52 -14.30
N PHE A 245 8.28 3.80 -13.64
CA PHE A 245 8.93 4.28 -12.42
C PHE A 245 9.71 5.57 -12.67
N LYS A 246 10.54 5.64 -13.72
CA LYS A 246 11.29 6.85 -14.05
C LYS A 246 10.36 8.05 -14.28
N TYR A 247 9.24 7.86 -14.98
CA TYR A 247 8.26 8.92 -15.22
C TYR A 247 7.65 9.45 -13.92
N LEU A 248 7.18 8.54 -13.06
CA LEU A 248 6.57 8.90 -11.77
C LEU A 248 7.59 9.54 -10.83
N GLU A 249 8.80 9.00 -10.73
CA GLU A 249 9.87 9.57 -9.89
C GLU A 249 10.30 10.96 -10.35
N THR A 250 10.44 11.16 -11.66
CA THR A 250 10.76 12.47 -12.23
C THR A 250 9.66 13.49 -11.94
N ALA A 251 8.40 13.08 -11.97
CA ALA A 251 7.27 13.95 -11.64
C ALA A 251 7.12 14.20 -10.13
N ALA A 252 7.35 13.18 -9.30
CA ALA A 252 7.12 13.22 -7.86
C ALA A 252 8.21 13.94 -7.07
N TYR A 253 9.48 13.78 -7.48
CA TYR A 253 10.62 14.32 -6.74
C TYR A 253 11.01 15.74 -7.14
N ASP A 254 10.64 16.22 -8.33
CA ASP A 254 10.84 17.62 -8.72
C ASP A 254 9.72 18.50 -8.14
N LYS A 255 9.99 19.11 -6.99
CA LYS A 255 9.05 20.00 -6.29
C LYS A 255 8.63 21.23 -7.11
N ARG A 256 9.32 21.56 -8.20
CA ARG A 256 8.96 22.67 -9.10
C ARG A 256 7.87 22.29 -10.10
N ARG A 257 7.63 21.00 -10.32
CA ARG A 257 6.59 20.54 -11.23
C ARG A 257 5.22 20.75 -10.60
N ALA A 258 4.30 21.24 -11.42
CA ALA A 258 2.88 21.17 -11.08
C ALA A 258 2.52 19.70 -10.81
N TYR A 259 1.75 19.47 -9.76
CA TYR A 259 1.23 18.14 -9.38
C TYR A 259 2.24 17.16 -8.77
N HIS A 260 3.45 17.58 -8.38
CA HIS A 260 4.44 16.68 -7.76
C HIS A 260 3.87 15.89 -6.57
N GLY A 261 2.95 16.50 -5.79
CA GLY A 261 2.30 15.85 -4.65
C GLY A 261 1.38 14.69 -5.07
N THR A 262 0.59 14.85 -6.13
CA THR A 262 -0.26 13.76 -6.65
C THR A 262 0.59 12.69 -7.34
N ALA A 263 1.65 13.08 -8.05
CA ALA A 263 2.61 12.15 -8.63
C ALA A 263 3.30 11.29 -7.55
N MET A 264 3.61 11.87 -6.38
CA MET A 264 4.14 11.12 -5.24
C MET A 264 3.15 10.05 -4.75
N VAL A 265 1.85 10.37 -4.69
CA VAL A 265 0.81 9.39 -4.35
C VAL A 265 0.78 8.26 -5.38
N CYS A 266 0.86 8.57 -6.68
CA CYS A 266 0.92 7.56 -7.74
C CYS A 266 2.13 6.63 -7.58
N LEU A 267 3.30 7.19 -7.29
CA LEU A 267 4.53 6.44 -7.06
C LEU A 267 4.44 5.53 -5.84
N GLN A 268 3.92 6.05 -4.72
CA GLN A 268 3.72 5.27 -3.50
C GLN A 268 2.73 4.13 -3.72
N ASN A 269 1.61 4.40 -4.40
CA ASN A 269 0.63 3.38 -4.74
C ASN A 269 1.25 2.30 -5.62
N LEU A 270 1.99 2.67 -6.67
CA LEU A 270 2.64 1.71 -7.56
C LEU A 270 3.63 0.81 -6.80
N ARG A 271 4.45 1.39 -5.89
CA ARG A 271 5.37 0.61 -5.05
C ARG A 271 4.64 -0.39 -4.15
N LYS A 272 3.56 0.04 -3.49
CA LYS A 272 2.70 -0.85 -2.69
C LYS A 272 2.12 -1.97 -3.55
N THR A 273 1.61 -1.65 -4.73
CA THR A 273 1.02 -2.62 -5.67
C THR A 273 2.02 -3.65 -6.17
N PHE A 274 3.29 -3.27 -6.36
CA PHE A 274 4.35 -4.24 -6.69
C PHE A 274 4.75 -5.12 -5.50
N ASN A 275 4.65 -4.61 -4.26
CA ASN A 275 5.04 -5.36 -3.06
C ASN A 275 3.96 -6.34 -2.59
N TYR A 276 2.68 -5.94 -2.64
CA TYR A 276 1.55 -6.69 -2.05
C TYR A 276 0.55 -7.20 -3.10
N GLY A 277 0.83 -7.00 -4.38
CA GLY A 277 -0.17 -7.15 -5.45
C GLY A 277 -1.15 -5.97 -5.48
N GLY A 278 -2.06 -5.98 -6.44
CA GLY A 278 -3.08 -4.93 -6.54
C GLY A 278 -4.28 -5.17 -5.65
N ARG A 279 -5.03 -4.09 -5.37
CA ARG A 279 -6.35 -4.21 -4.74
C ARG A 279 -7.27 -5.16 -5.50
N LYS A 280 -8.01 -5.97 -4.75
CA LYS A 280 -8.91 -7.02 -5.27
C LYS A 280 -10.33 -6.50 -5.45
N ASN A 281 -10.79 -5.62 -4.56
CA ASN A 281 -12.13 -5.04 -4.60
C ASN A 281 -12.10 -3.67 -5.26
N VAL A 282 -12.96 -3.47 -6.26
CA VAL A 282 -13.12 -2.18 -6.95
C VAL A 282 -13.46 -1.06 -5.97
N PRO A 283 -13.06 0.19 -6.25
CA PRO A 283 -13.26 1.27 -5.29
C PRO A 283 -14.74 1.62 -5.23
N SER A 284 -15.21 2.01 -4.05
CA SER A 284 -16.60 2.47 -3.88
C SER A 284 -16.82 3.79 -4.63
N ILE A 285 -18.09 4.12 -4.87
CA ILE A 285 -18.48 5.40 -5.49
C ILE A 285 -17.90 6.56 -4.67
N GLU A 286 -18.03 6.48 -3.34
CA GLU A 286 -17.54 7.48 -2.40
C GLU A 286 -16.02 7.62 -2.44
N GLU A 287 -15.29 6.51 -2.58
CA GLU A 287 -13.82 6.52 -2.75
C GLU A 287 -13.43 7.23 -4.06
N ILE A 288 -14.06 6.89 -5.17
CA ILE A 288 -13.77 7.54 -6.46
C ILE A 288 -14.11 9.03 -6.41
N THR A 289 -15.27 9.40 -5.88
CA THR A 289 -15.67 10.81 -5.72
C THR A 289 -14.70 11.55 -4.81
N ALA A 290 -14.22 10.93 -3.73
CA ALA A 290 -13.22 11.50 -2.83
C ALA A 290 -11.90 11.80 -3.55
N ILE A 291 -11.36 10.81 -4.27
CA ILE A 291 -10.10 10.95 -5.02
C ILE A 291 -10.26 11.99 -6.13
N THR A 292 -11.39 11.97 -6.84
CA THR A 292 -11.73 12.96 -7.88
C THR A 292 -11.76 14.37 -7.33
N ALA A 293 -12.26 14.57 -6.10
CA ALA A 293 -12.26 15.84 -5.38
C ALA A 293 -10.89 16.23 -4.78
N GLY A 294 -9.87 15.36 -4.87
CA GLY A 294 -8.52 15.62 -4.40
C GLY A 294 -8.20 15.13 -2.99
N ARG A 295 -9.10 14.34 -2.37
CA ARG A 295 -8.78 13.64 -1.11
C ARG A 295 -7.88 12.44 -1.41
N ASN A 296 -6.89 12.20 -0.55
CA ASN A 296 -5.92 11.11 -0.69
C ASN A 296 -6.01 10.06 0.43
N SER A 297 -6.95 10.22 1.35
CA SER A 297 -7.17 9.36 2.50
C SER A 297 -8.62 9.45 2.99
N LYS A 298 -9.09 8.35 3.58
CA LYS A 298 -10.34 8.22 4.32
C LYS A 298 -10.03 8.25 5.81
N ARG A 299 -10.77 9.03 6.59
CA ARG A 299 -10.73 8.97 8.06
C ARG A 299 -11.43 7.67 8.48
N GLN A 300 -10.66 6.67 8.89
CA GLN A 300 -11.16 5.36 9.31
C GLN A 300 -10.98 5.22 10.82
N ILE A 301 -12.00 4.69 11.48
CA ILE A 301 -11.98 4.41 12.91
C ILE A 301 -11.43 3.01 13.14
N TYR A 302 -10.50 2.92 14.09
CA TYR A 302 -9.93 1.70 14.66
C TYR A 302 -10.12 1.76 16.17
N ARG A 303 -10.33 0.63 16.82
CA ARG A 303 -10.58 0.53 18.25
C ARG A 303 -9.39 -0.06 18.98
N LEU A 304 -9.08 0.52 20.13
CA LEU A 304 -8.20 -0.07 21.12
C LEU A 304 -9.01 -0.93 22.09
N PRO A 305 -8.39 -1.89 22.78
CA PRO A 305 -9.01 -2.58 23.91
C PRO A 305 -9.47 -1.56 24.96
N GLY A 306 -10.66 -1.76 25.52
CA GLY A 306 -11.34 -0.78 26.37
C GLY A 306 -12.27 0.18 25.61
N GLY A 307 -12.41 0.02 24.29
CA GLY A 307 -13.39 0.74 23.48
C GLY A 307 -12.92 2.09 22.93
N THR A 308 -11.75 2.59 23.36
CA THR A 308 -11.18 3.85 22.89
C THR A 308 -11.00 3.85 21.38
N GLU A 309 -11.63 4.82 20.71
CA GLU A 309 -11.56 4.97 19.25
C GLU A 309 -10.37 5.83 18.82
N ARG A 310 -9.70 5.39 17.74
CA ARG A 310 -8.61 6.10 17.07
C ARG A 310 -8.96 6.30 15.61
N VAL A 311 -8.86 7.55 15.16
CA VAL A 311 -9.09 7.89 13.75
C VAL A 311 -7.74 7.95 13.04
N ILE A 312 -7.54 7.07 12.06
CA ILE A 312 -6.35 7.01 11.22
C ILE A 312 -6.72 7.33 9.77
N ASN A 313 -5.87 8.13 9.11
CA ASN A 313 -6.03 8.50 7.70
C ASN A 313 -5.59 7.34 6.80
N THR A 314 -6.55 6.49 6.42
CA THR A 314 -6.32 5.29 5.62
C THR A 314 -6.32 5.64 4.13
N LYS A 315 -5.27 5.26 3.41
CA LYS A 315 -5.11 5.51 1.97
C LYS A 315 -5.63 4.33 1.16
N SER A 316 -5.83 4.52 -0.15
CA SER A 316 -6.24 3.45 -1.09
C SER A 316 -5.33 2.23 -1.08
N THR A 317 -4.05 2.38 -0.72
CA THR A 317 -3.05 1.31 -0.67
C THR A 317 -2.55 1.00 0.75
N SER A 318 -3.24 1.48 1.78
CA SER A 318 -2.95 1.10 3.17
C SER A 318 -3.28 -0.37 3.39
N VAL A 319 -2.28 -1.16 3.75
CA VAL A 319 -2.45 -2.55 4.18
C VAL A 319 -2.59 -2.62 5.71
N VAL A 320 -3.05 -3.76 6.23
CA VAL A 320 -3.20 -4.00 7.67
C VAL A 320 -1.93 -3.70 8.44
N GLN A 321 -0.76 -4.09 7.91
CA GLN A 321 0.53 -3.80 8.52
C GLN A 321 0.77 -2.30 8.74
N ASP A 322 0.40 -1.44 7.79
CA ASP A 322 0.58 0.02 7.95
C ASP A 322 -0.19 0.55 9.16
N ILE A 323 -1.39 0.00 9.39
CA ILE A 323 -2.24 0.37 10.53
C ILE A 323 -1.67 -0.16 11.84
N ILE A 324 -1.18 -1.41 11.85
CA ILE A 324 -0.52 -1.99 13.03
C ILE A 324 0.68 -1.15 13.41
N GLU A 325 1.54 -0.78 12.46
CA GLU A 325 2.70 0.08 12.69
C GLU A 325 2.29 1.44 13.28
N GLU A 326 1.26 2.09 12.74
CA GLU A 326 0.75 3.38 13.24
C GLU A 326 0.20 3.28 14.67
N MET A 327 -0.57 2.23 14.97
CA MET A 327 -1.13 1.97 16.30
C MET A 327 -0.04 1.61 17.32
N CYS A 328 0.93 0.77 16.94
CA CYS A 328 2.10 0.44 17.74
C CYS A 328 2.92 1.69 18.09
N ASN A 329 3.17 2.57 17.12
CA ASN A 329 3.86 3.83 17.36
C ASN A 329 3.11 4.71 18.36
N MET A 330 1.78 4.73 18.31
CA MET A 330 0.93 5.48 19.24
C MET A 330 1.06 4.99 20.69
N ILE A 331 1.15 3.67 20.88
CA ILE A 331 1.34 3.05 22.20
C ILE A 331 2.82 2.92 22.60
N GLY A 332 3.76 3.47 21.83
CA GLY A 332 5.20 3.45 22.17
C GLY A 332 5.93 2.14 21.87
N VAL A 333 5.32 1.23 21.12
CA VAL A 333 5.93 0.00 20.62
C VAL A 333 6.68 0.30 19.32
N ARG A 334 7.99 0.49 19.43
CA ARG A 334 8.88 0.89 18.33
C ARG A 334 9.76 -0.22 17.79
N ASN A 335 9.95 -1.30 18.55
CA ASN A 335 10.74 -2.44 18.10
C ASN A 335 9.93 -3.21 17.04
N PRO A 336 10.40 -3.33 15.78
CA PRO A 336 9.66 -4.03 14.73
C PRO A 336 9.30 -5.47 15.11
N HIS A 337 10.17 -6.17 15.83
CA HIS A 337 9.90 -7.54 16.29
C HIS A 337 8.83 -7.59 17.38
N GLU A 338 8.72 -6.57 18.23
CA GLU A 338 7.62 -6.45 19.20
C GLU A 338 6.30 -6.15 18.49
N GLN A 339 6.33 -5.38 17.39
CA GLN A 339 5.14 -5.11 16.57
C GLN A 339 4.58 -6.37 15.89
N GLU A 340 5.38 -7.43 15.73
CA GLU A 340 4.92 -8.71 15.19
C GLU A 340 3.90 -9.41 16.10
N GLU A 341 3.86 -9.06 17.38
CA GLU A 341 2.92 -9.59 18.35
C GLU A 341 1.51 -8.99 18.24
N TYR A 342 1.38 -7.86 17.55
CA TYR A 342 0.12 -7.15 17.41
C TYR A 342 -0.58 -7.51 16.11
N SER A 343 -1.90 -7.63 16.16
CA SER A 343 -2.75 -7.95 15.02
C SER A 343 -3.96 -7.03 14.98
N LEU A 344 -4.55 -6.92 13.79
CA LEU A 344 -5.81 -6.22 13.60
C LEU A 344 -6.89 -7.25 13.30
N TYR A 345 -8.05 -7.07 13.94
CA TYR A 345 -9.18 -7.95 13.81
C TYR A 345 -10.39 -7.19 13.32
N CYS A 346 -11.25 -7.85 12.57
CA CYS A 346 -12.56 -7.36 12.19
C CYS A 346 -13.65 -8.13 12.95
N ILE A 347 -14.55 -7.40 13.59
CA ILE A 347 -15.77 -7.94 14.18
C ILE A 347 -16.93 -7.43 13.37
N VAL A 348 -17.83 -8.32 13.00
CA VAL A 348 -19.11 -7.96 12.41
C VAL A 348 -20.18 -8.17 13.46
N GLU A 349 -21.06 -7.19 13.64
CA GLU A 349 -22.15 -7.28 14.61
C GLU A 349 -23.08 -8.45 14.25
N GLY A 350 -23.32 -9.33 15.22
CA GLY A 350 -24.12 -10.54 15.04
C GLY A 350 -23.32 -11.79 14.65
N ASP A 351 -22.06 -11.65 14.25
CA ASP A 351 -21.18 -12.80 14.01
C ASP A 351 -20.58 -13.30 15.33
N THR A 352 -20.55 -14.61 15.51
CA THR A 352 -19.99 -15.24 16.72
C THR A 352 -18.47 -15.23 16.76
N PHE A 353 -17.82 -15.00 15.62
CA PHE A 353 -16.38 -15.11 15.47
C PHE A 353 -15.76 -13.79 15.03
N THR A 354 -14.65 -13.46 15.68
CA THR A 354 -13.75 -12.41 15.23
C THR A 354 -12.87 -12.93 14.09
N MET A 355 -12.76 -12.17 13.00
CA MET A 355 -11.84 -12.47 11.91
C MET A 355 -10.49 -11.76 12.09
N PRO A 356 -9.37 -12.47 12.20
CA PRO A 356 -8.05 -11.85 12.06
C PRO A 356 -7.83 -11.38 10.63
N LEU A 357 -7.25 -10.19 10.46
CA LEU A 357 -6.91 -9.66 9.14
C LEU A 357 -5.45 -9.96 8.83
N ALA A 358 -5.17 -10.44 7.62
CA ALA A 358 -3.80 -10.73 7.22
C ALA A 358 -3.02 -9.41 6.99
N ARG A 359 -1.74 -9.39 7.41
CA ARG A 359 -0.89 -8.17 7.42
C ARG A 359 -0.79 -7.47 6.05
N GLU A 360 -0.85 -8.24 4.98
CA GLU A 360 -0.69 -7.77 3.60
C GLU A 360 -2.02 -7.39 2.93
N GLU A 361 -3.16 -7.60 3.60
CA GLU A 361 -4.47 -7.25 3.03
C GLU A 361 -4.72 -5.75 3.06
N TYR A 362 -5.33 -5.25 1.99
CA TYR A 362 -5.77 -3.87 1.90
C TYR A 362 -7.01 -3.64 2.78
N ILE A 363 -6.91 -2.71 3.73
CA ILE A 363 -8.03 -2.40 4.65
C ILE A 363 -9.28 -1.94 3.91
N LEU A 364 -9.10 -1.18 2.82
CA LEU A 364 -10.22 -0.69 2.04
C LEU A 364 -10.87 -1.79 1.20
N ASP A 365 -10.20 -2.90 0.90
CA ASP A 365 -10.85 -4.04 0.27
C ASP A 365 -11.81 -4.73 1.26
N VAL A 366 -11.37 -4.92 2.51
CA VAL A 366 -12.18 -5.50 3.60
C VAL A 366 -13.38 -4.59 3.91
N THR A 367 -13.13 -3.32 4.20
CA THR A 367 -14.19 -2.41 4.65
C THR A 367 -15.19 -2.06 3.54
N THR A 368 -14.77 -2.01 2.27
CA THR A 368 -15.70 -1.73 1.15
C THR A 368 -16.74 -2.84 0.99
N GLU A 369 -16.34 -4.10 1.16
CA GLU A 369 -17.25 -5.24 1.05
C GLU A 369 -18.29 -5.24 2.18
N LEU A 370 -17.85 -5.04 3.42
CA LEU A 370 -18.74 -4.96 4.59
C LEU A 370 -19.74 -3.80 4.46
N LEU A 371 -19.26 -2.62 4.02
CA LEU A 371 -20.13 -1.46 3.80
C LEU A 371 -21.16 -1.71 2.70
N LYS A 372 -20.76 -2.37 1.60
CA LYS A 372 -21.68 -2.73 0.51
C LYS A 372 -22.79 -3.66 0.99
N ASN A 373 -22.47 -4.56 1.91
CA ASN A 373 -23.44 -5.48 2.52
C ASN A 373 -24.21 -4.86 3.69
N GLN A 374 -24.01 -3.56 3.99
CA GLN A 374 -24.64 -2.84 5.10
C GLN A 374 -24.38 -3.50 6.46
N GLN A 375 -23.23 -4.15 6.60
CA GLN A 375 -22.84 -4.78 7.85
C GLN A 375 -22.26 -3.74 8.81
N VAL A 376 -22.68 -3.79 10.06
CA VAL A 376 -22.04 -3.02 11.14
C VAL A 376 -20.81 -3.80 11.56
N PHE A 377 -19.65 -3.13 11.58
CA PHE A 377 -18.38 -3.77 11.90
C PHE A 377 -17.45 -2.86 12.67
N TYR A 378 -16.49 -3.46 13.36
CA TYR A 378 -15.44 -2.81 14.11
C TYR A 378 -14.08 -3.39 13.72
N LEU A 379 -13.06 -2.53 13.68
CA LEU A 379 -11.66 -2.94 13.49
C LEU A 379 -10.94 -2.74 14.82
N ILE A 380 -10.53 -3.82 15.49
CA ILE A 380 -9.87 -3.75 16.80
C ILE A 380 -8.40 -4.16 16.69
N PHE A 381 -7.55 -3.39 17.37
CA PHE A 381 -6.12 -3.64 17.48
C PHE A 381 -5.85 -4.40 18.77
N CYS A 382 -5.22 -5.58 18.69
CA CYS A 382 -4.95 -6.42 19.85
C CYS A 382 -3.53 -6.98 19.81
N ARG A 383 -2.94 -7.17 21.00
CA ARG A 383 -1.73 -7.99 21.16
C ARG A 383 -2.11 -9.46 21.18
N SER A 384 -1.69 -10.21 20.18
CA SER A 384 -2.08 -11.61 19.98
C SER A 384 -1.05 -12.60 20.52
N VAL A 385 0.21 -12.17 20.67
CA VAL A 385 1.32 -13.00 21.17
C VAL A 385 2.11 -12.23 22.24
N TRP A 386 2.78 -12.93 23.15
CA TRP A 386 3.38 -12.34 24.36
C TRP A 386 4.79 -12.87 24.61
N TYR A 387 5.73 -12.65 23.69
CA TYR A 387 7.16 -12.95 23.86
C TYR A 387 7.92 -11.82 24.54
N TYR A 388 7.65 -10.56 24.16
CA TYR A 388 8.30 -9.39 24.74
C TYR A 388 7.73 -9.06 26.14
N PRO A 389 8.56 -8.67 27.11
CA PRO A 389 8.09 -8.35 28.45
C PRO A 389 7.19 -7.10 28.45
N LEU A 390 6.26 -7.04 29.40
CA LEU A 390 5.44 -5.86 29.62
C LEU A 390 6.30 -4.66 30.00
N ARG A 391 5.90 -3.48 29.52
CA ARG A 391 6.58 -2.22 29.78
C ARG A 391 5.65 -1.23 30.49
N SER A 392 6.25 -0.30 31.22
CA SER A 392 5.54 0.74 31.99
C SER A 392 5.91 2.16 31.54
N ASP A 393 6.56 2.31 30.39
CA ASP A 393 7.11 3.57 29.90
C ASP A 393 6.11 4.40 29.06
N ASN A 394 4.95 3.84 28.74
CA ASN A 394 3.87 4.54 28.04
C ASN A 394 2.52 4.29 28.74
N PRO A 395 1.81 5.34 29.19
CA PRO A 395 0.50 5.20 29.81
C PRO A 395 -0.54 4.49 28.95
N LEU A 396 -0.60 4.81 27.66
CA LEU A 396 -1.56 4.21 26.74
C LEU A 396 -1.25 2.73 26.49
N TYR A 397 0.03 2.33 26.54
CA TYR A 397 0.41 0.92 26.41
C TYR A 397 -0.20 0.08 27.54
N TYR A 398 -0.06 0.51 28.80
CA TYR A 398 -0.60 -0.27 29.91
C TYR A 398 -2.13 -0.31 29.84
N GLU A 399 -2.78 0.79 29.46
CA GLU A 399 -4.24 0.88 29.36
C GLU A 399 -4.76 -0.11 28.32
N VAL A 400 -4.14 -0.13 27.13
CA VAL A 400 -4.44 -1.06 26.05
C VAL A 400 -4.25 -2.51 26.49
N VAL A 401 -3.11 -2.84 27.09
CA VAL A 401 -2.82 -4.21 27.52
C VAL A 401 -3.76 -4.65 28.64
N PHE A 402 -3.99 -3.79 29.64
CA PHE A 402 -4.87 -4.08 30.76
C PHE A 402 -6.31 -4.33 30.29
N ASN A 403 -6.86 -3.41 29.49
CA ASN A 403 -8.23 -3.52 29.01
C ASN A 403 -8.44 -4.70 28.04
N GLN A 404 -7.36 -5.26 27.47
CA GLN A 404 -7.45 -6.47 26.67
C GLN A 404 -7.52 -7.74 27.53
N ILE A 405 -6.77 -7.78 28.63
CA ILE A 405 -6.64 -8.98 29.49
C ILE A 405 -7.76 -9.03 30.54
N ALA A 406 -8.23 -7.87 31.01
CA ALA A 406 -9.17 -7.78 32.12
C ALA A 406 -10.47 -8.60 31.93
N PRO A 407 -11.12 -8.62 30.75
CA PRO A 407 -12.32 -9.43 30.53
C PRO A 407 -12.05 -10.93 30.74
N ASP A 408 -11.01 -11.48 30.09
CA ASP A 408 -10.64 -12.90 30.20
C ASP A 408 -10.29 -13.29 31.64
N TYR A 409 -9.64 -12.38 32.38
CA TYR A 409 -9.36 -12.58 33.80
C TYR A 409 -10.63 -12.64 34.65
N LEU A 410 -11.55 -11.70 34.46
CA LEU A 410 -12.81 -11.61 35.20
C LEU A 410 -13.74 -12.80 34.90
N GLU A 411 -13.67 -13.35 33.69
CA GLU A 411 -14.40 -14.56 33.29
C GLU A 411 -13.70 -15.87 33.73
N GLY A 412 -12.53 -15.77 34.37
CA GLY A 412 -11.78 -16.94 34.84
C GLY A 412 -11.16 -17.78 33.72
N LEU A 413 -10.99 -17.20 32.53
CA LEU A 413 -10.43 -17.87 31.36
C LEU A 413 -8.89 -17.94 31.42
N LEU A 414 -8.25 -17.16 32.29
CA LEU A 414 -6.82 -17.22 32.54
C LEU A 414 -6.51 -18.31 33.58
N LEU A 415 -5.94 -19.42 33.12
CA LEU A 415 -5.52 -20.52 33.97
C LEU A 415 -4.31 -20.14 34.82
N VAL A 416 -4.42 -20.29 36.15
CA VAL A 416 -3.28 -20.25 37.07
C VAL A 416 -2.68 -21.66 37.15
N THR A 417 -1.40 -21.83 36.82
CA THR A 417 -0.70 -23.11 36.99
C THR A 417 -0.56 -23.44 38.50
N PRO A 418 -1.15 -24.54 38.99
CA PRO A 418 -1.04 -24.89 40.41
C PRO A 418 0.40 -25.24 40.78
N GLY A 419 0.99 -24.51 41.74
CA GLY A 419 2.29 -24.85 42.34
C GLY A 419 3.51 -24.09 41.79
N GLU A 420 3.36 -23.24 40.78
CA GLU A 420 4.43 -22.32 40.35
C GLU A 420 4.35 -21.03 41.17
N GLN A 421 5.30 -20.83 42.09
CA GLN A 421 5.55 -19.50 42.63
C GLN A 421 6.25 -18.67 41.56
N LEU A 422 5.66 -17.54 41.18
CA LEU A 422 6.33 -16.54 40.34
C LEU A 422 7.66 -16.16 40.99
N GLN A 423 8.75 -16.16 40.23
CA GLN A 423 10.06 -15.75 40.74
C GLN A 423 9.99 -14.33 41.30
N GLN A 424 10.69 -14.06 42.41
CA GLN A 424 10.63 -12.79 43.14
C GLN A 424 10.90 -11.57 42.24
N GLU A 425 11.74 -11.70 41.22
CA GLU A 425 12.06 -10.66 40.23
C GLU A 425 10.88 -10.38 39.27
N VAL A 426 10.15 -11.43 38.86
CA VAL A 426 8.90 -11.33 38.09
C VAL A 426 7.83 -10.67 38.96
N ILE A 427 7.72 -11.06 40.24
CA ILE A 427 6.82 -10.41 41.19
C ILE A 427 7.16 -8.91 41.35
N VAL A 428 8.44 -8.52 41.41
CA VAL A 428 8.86 -7.11 41.53
C VAL A 428 8.59 -6.31 40.24
N SER A 429 8.72 -6.93 39.06
CA SER A 429 8.29 -6.34 37.79
C SER A 429 6.77 -6.15 37.75
N TYR A 430 6.02 -7.17 38.20
CA TYR A 430 4.58 -7.10 38.44
C TYR A 430 4.18 -6.16 39.57
N LYS A 431 5.09 -5.77 40.48
CA LYS A 431 4.81 -4.79 41.55
C LYS A 431 4.76 -3.34 41.05
N HIS A 432 5.42 -3.04 39.93
CA HIS A 432 5.15 -1.77 39.24
C HIS A 432 3.79 -1.81 38.54
N THR A 433 3.40 -2.98 38.01
CA THR A 433 2.02 -3.27 37.58
C THR A 433 1.04 -3.35 38.77
N GLN A 434 1.52 -3.57 40.00
CA GLN A 434 0.71 -3.55 41.22
C GLN A 434 0.20 -2.16 41.57
N ALA A 435 0.73 -1.05 41.02
CA ALA A 435 0.05 0.23 41.19
C ALA A 435 -1.34 0.21 40.53
N LEU A 436 -1.52 -0.53 39.43
CA LEU A 436 -2.81 -0.77 38.78
C LEU A 436 -3.61 -1.90 39.46
N TYR A 437 -2.92 -2.94 39.95
CA TYR A 437 -3.55 -3.94 40.83
C TYR A 437 -4.02 -3.31 42.17
N TYR A 438 -3.42 -2.21 42.62
CA TYR A 438 -3.83 -1.40 43.80
C TYR A 438 -5.09 -0.58 43.51
N CYS A 439 -5.25 -0.06 42.29
CA CYS A 439 -6.51 0.58 41.88
C CYS A 439 -7.68 -0.41 41.90
N VAL A 440 -7.44 -1.68 41.58
CA VAL A 440 -8.47 -2.75 41.66
C VAL A 440 -8.70 -3.20 43.11
N LEU A 441 -7.65 -3.36 43.92
CA LEU A 441 -7.80 -3.82 45.32
C LEU A 441 -8.51 -2.81 46.24
N HIS A 442 -8.56 -1.51 45.89
CA HIS A 442 -9.28 -0.51 46.69
C HIS A 442 -10.77 -0.37 46.34
N VAL A 443 -11.25 -0.93 45.22
CA VAL A 443 -12.69 -0.91 44.88
C VAL A 443 -13.43 -2.13 45.46
N THR A 444 -12.73 -3.23 45.77
CA THR A 444 -13.36 -4.46 46.32
C THR A 444 -13.21 -4.65 47.83
N ASN A 445 -12.74 -3.65 48.58
CA ASN A 445 -12.64 -3.71 50.05
C ASN A 445 -13.45 -2.64 50.79
N THR A 446 -14.34 -1.95 50.07
CA THR A 446 -15.39 -1.11 50.66
C THR A 446 -16.70 -1.31 49.90
N SER A 447 -17.35 -2.44 50.13
CA SER A 447 -18.80 -2.64 50.02
C SER A 447 -19.19 -3.84 50.86
#